data_AF-A0A2N2VEJ2-F1
#
_entry.id   AF-A0A2N2VEJ2-F1
#
_cell.length_a   1.000
_cell.length_b   1.000
_cell.length_c   1.000
_cell.angle_alpha   90.00
_cell.angle_beta   90.00
_cell.angle_gamma   90.00
#
_symmetry.space_group_name_H-M   'P 1'
#
loop_
_entity.id
_entity.type
_entity.pdbx_description
1 polymer ?
#
loop_
_entity_poly.entity_id
_entity_poly.type
_entity_poly.pdbx_seq_one_letter_code
_entity_poly.pdbx_strand_id
1 'polypeptide(L)'
;MTRHFPFTSSLLLVVFSLVSAVAGAAEPTAQSAAVRPDVLYHNYCSVCHGDRGDGNSRAKGSLVPPPKDFTRAPELTRETMITIITHGKPGTAMTGWTTQLNAKEIAALADYIRSTFQQVSLDPKLQRGRTVYAQNCMVCHGERGQGAPSAAGLIPPRDFTTPRARAELTRERMLGAVTNGRPNTAMAAFAGRLPASDIEAVVDYVRAGLMLPATGGISGTKARAGQESLPDAEGMDLPFANGLSGDLRKGEKMYMANCATCHGTKGDGKGPRAYFINPKPRNFIDKNFRLAFNRQAIYTAVHDGRLGAEMPAWSKVLSEQEMTDVSEFVFRRFVQQGRGKAGK
;
A
#
# COMPACT_ATOMS: atom_id res chain seq x y z
N MET A 1 28.33 -99.46 18.88
CA MET A 1 27.71 -99.33 17.54
C MET A 1 26.75 -98.16 17.59
N THR A 2 27.22 -97.03 17.07
CA THR A 2 26.70 -95.67 17.27
C THR A 2 25.63 -95.32 16.22
N ARG A 3 24.59 -94.64 16.69
CA ARG A 3 23.36 -94.28 15.98
C ARG A 3 23.57 -93.06 15.04
N HIS A 4 22.92 -93.10 13.88
CA HIS A 4 22.77 -91.98 12.96
C HIS A 4 21.74 -90.94 13.44
N PHE A 5 22.04 -89.67 13.20
CA PHE A 5 21.09 -88.55 13.17
C PHE A 5 21.37 -87.73 11.89
N PRO A 6 20.35 -87.32 11.11
CA PRO A 6 20.50 -86.35 10.03
C PRO A 6 20.07 -84.93 10.48
N PHE A 7 20.05 -83.98 9.54
CA PHE A 7 19.81 -82.51 9.64
C PHE A 7 21.12 -81.70 9.70
N THR A 8 21.37 -80.63 8.94
CA THR A 8 20.58 -79.74 8.05
C THR A 8 21.62 -78.97 7.21
N SER A 9 21.38 -78.72 5.91
CA SER A 9 22.17 -77.76 5.13
C SER A 9 21.28 -76.58 4.74
N SER A 10 21.47 -75.44 5.40
CA SER A 10 20.76 -74.20 5.11
C SER A 10 21.45 -73.46 3.97
N LEU A 11 20.70 -73.30 2.88
CA LEU A 11 21.06 -72.51 1.70
C LEU A 11 20.93 -71.00 2.04
N LEU A 12 22.05 -70.29 2.05
CA LEU A 12 22.12 -68.85 2.31
C LEU A 12 21.70 -68.08 1.03
N LEU A 13 20.44 -67.66 0.94
CA LEU A 13 19.94 -66.75 -0.09
C LEU A 13 20.27 -65.30 0.31
N VAL A 14 21.28 -64.72 -0.33
CA VAL A 14 21.61 -63.29 -0.23
C VAL A 14 20.56 -62.50 -1.01
N VAL A 15 19.64 -61.86 -0.30
CA VAL A 15 18.67 -60.92 -0.88
C VAL A 15 19.37 -59.57 -1.07
N PHE A 16 19.72 -59.25 -2.32
CA PHE A 16 20.13 -57.90 -2.71
C PHE A 16 18.88 -56.99 -2.70
N SER A 17 18.68 -56.23 -1.61
CA SER A 17 17.71 -55.14 -1.58
C SER A 17 18.22 -53.97 -2.44
N LEU A 18 17.69 -53.86 -3.66
CA LEU A 18 17.77 -52.65 -4.47
C LEU A 18 16.91 -51.55 -3.81
N VAL A 19 17.55 -50.73 -2.99
CA VAL A 19 16.96 -49.46 -2.54
C VAL A 19 17.06 -48.48 -3.71
N SER A 20 15.99 -48.39 -4.51
CA SER A 20 15.82 -47.26 -5.44
C SER A 20 15.65 -46.00 -4.61
N ALA A 21 16.71 -45.18 -4.54
CA ALA A 21 16.62 -43.82 -4.04
C ALA A 21 15.72 -43.02 -4.98
N VAL A 22 14.43 -42.91 -4.63
CA VAL A 22 13.57 -41.86 -5.17
C VAL A 22 14.13 -40.57 -4.58
N ALA A 23 14.94 -39.88 -5.37
CA ALA A 23 15.27 -38.48 -5.12
C ALA A 23 13.95 -37.70 -5.19
N GLY A 24 13.33 -37.50 -4.03
CA GLY A 24 12.30 -36.50 -3.88
C GLY A 24 12.93 -35.18 -4.29
N ALA A 25 12.56 -34.66 -5.46
CA ALA A 25 12.77 -33.28 -5.79
C ALA A 25 12.02 -32.49 -4.72
N ALA A 26 12.77 -32.06 -3.70
CA ALA A 26 12.25 -31.15 -2.69
C ALA A 26 11.75 -29.93 -3.46
N GLU A 27 10.44 -29.71 -3.44
CA GLU A 27 9.86 -28.45 -3.85
C GLU A 27 10.65 -27.33 -3.15
N PRO A 28 11.01 -26.25 -3.86
CA PRO A 28 11.80 -25.19 -3.27
C PRO A 28 11.02 -24.68 -2.04
N THR A 29 11.57 -24.97 -0.88
CA THR A 29 11.06 -24.49 0.40
C THR A 29 11.00 -22.97 0.32
N ALA A 30 9.93 -22.39 0.86
CA ALA A 30 9.64 -20.97 0.86
C ALA A 30 10.65 -20.16 1.72
N GLN A 31 11.93 -20.24 1.41
CA GLN A 31 13.00 -19.44 1.96
C GLN A 31 13.13 -18.12 1.20
N SER A 32 12.80 -17.05 1.92
CA SER A 32 13.24 -15.65 1.75
C SER A 32 13.13 -15.00 0.36
N ALA A 33 11.91 -14.87 -0.16
CA ALA A 33 11.65 -13.76 -1.07
C ALA A 33 12.04 -12.44 -0.35
N ALA A 34 12.94 -11.64 -0.95
CA ALA A 34 13.36 -10.36 -0.40
C ALA A 34 12.14 -9.43 -0.23
N VAL A 35 12.06 -8.75 0.92
CA VAL A 35 10.97 -7.80 1.17
C VAL A 35 11.11 -6.63 0.20
N ARG A 36 10.02 -6.29 -0.49
CA ARG A 36 9.94 -5.18 -1.46
C ARG A 36 9.09 -4.04 -0.89
N PRO A 37 9.64 -3.20 0.00
CA PRO A 37 8.85 -2.21 0.73
C PRO A 37 8.28 -1.11 -0.17
N ASP A 38 8.90 -0.84 -1.32
CA ASP A 38 8.39 0.06 -2.36
C ASP A 38 7.03 -0.41 -2.92
N VAL A 39 6.89 -1.72 -3.14
CA VAL A 39 5.63 -2.33 -3.60
C VAL A 39 4.60 -2.33 -2.49
N LEU A 40 5.01 -2.70 -1.27
CA LEU A 40 4.11 -2.71 -0.13
C LEU A 40 3.55 -1.31 0.12
N TYR A 41 4.40 -0.27 0.05
CA TYR A 41 3.96 1.11 0.22
C TYR A 41 2.97 1.53 -0.87
N HIS A 42 3.27 1.22 -2.14
CA HIS A 42 2.37 1.54 -3.24
C HIS A 42 1.01 0.84 -3.13
N ASN A 43 1.00 -0.43 -2.75
CA ASN A 43 -0.23 -1.21 -2.71
C ASN A 43 -1.11 -0.86 -1.50
N TYR A 44 -0.50 -0.66 -0.32
CA TYR A 44 -1.25 -0.50 0.93
C TYR A 44 -1.29 0.94 1.46
N CYS A 45 -0.26 1.74 1.22
CA CYS A 45 -0.07 3.02 1.91
C CYS A 45 -0.37 4.24 1.03
N SER A 46 0.06 4.22 -0.24
CA SER A 46 -0.03 5.38 -1.14
C SER A 46 -1.47 5.79 -1.45
N VAL A 47 -2.42 4.88 -1.23
CA VAL A 47 -3.86 5.15 -1.28
C VAL A 47 -4.25 6.40 -0.49
N CYS A 48 -3.72 6.51 0.72
CA CYS A 48 -3.98 7.61 1.64
C CYS A 48 -2.79 8.57 1.68
N HIS A 49 -1.57 8.05 1.80
CA HIS A 49 -0.36 8.87 2.00
C HIS A 49 0.21 9.47 0.70
N GLY A 50 -0.35 9.12 -0.46
CA GLY A 50 0.14 9.55 -1.76
C GLY A 50 1.41 8.82 -2.18
N ASP A 51 1.63 8.68 -3.49
CA ASP A 51 2.82 8.00 -4.04
C ASP A 51 4.14 8.75 -3.70
N ARG A 52 4.04 10.02 -3.30
CA ARG A 52 5.17 10.86 -2.87
C ARG A 52 5.32 10.96 -1.34
N GLY A 53 4.46 10.30 -0.57
CA GLY A 53 4.45 10.40 0.89
C GLY A 53 4.04 11.77 1.43
N ASP A 54 3.48 12.65 0.61
CA ASP A 54 3.10 14.03 0.95
C ASP A 54 1.66 14.15 1.49
N GLY A 55 0.97 13.01 1.68
CA GLY A 55 -0.44 12.96 2.09
C GLY A 55 -1.41 13.47 1.03
N ASN A 56 -0.93 13.83 -0.17
CA ASN A 56 -1.75 14.39 -1.24
C ASN A 56 -2.28 13.31 -2.17
N SER A 57 -3.15 12.46 -1.64
CA SER A 57 -3.85 11.43 -2.39
C SER A 57 -5.27 11.86 -2.76
N ARG A 58 -5.94 11.06 -3.61
CA ARG A 58 -7.38 11.21 -3.89
C ARG A 58 -8.25 11.15 -2.62
N ALA A 59 -7.74 10.56 -1.53
CA ALA A 59 -8.45 10.45 -0.26
C ALA A 59 -8.22 11.67 0.67
N LYS A 60 -7.29 12.59 0.35
CA LYS A 60 -6.92 13.70 1.25
C LYS A 60 -8.12 14.52 1.74
N GLY A 61 -9.08 14.82 0.86
CA GLY A 61 -10.25 15.63 1.18
C GLY A 61 -11.33 14.90 1.99
N SER A 62 -11.23 13.58 2.12
CA SER A 62 -12.24 12.74 2.75
C SER A 62 -11.80 12.20 4.12
N LEU A 63 -10.51 12.34 4.48
CA LEU A 63 -9.94 11.84 5.73
C LEU A 63 -9.74 12.97 6.74
N VAL A 64 -10.29 12.81 7.94
CA VAL A 64 -10.16 13.75 9.06
C VAL A 64 -9.63 12.99 10.28
N PRO A 65 -8.46 13.34 10.83
CA PRO A 65 -7.47 14.28 10.28
C PRO A 65 -6.83 13.78 8.97
N PRO A 66 -6.21 14.67 8.17
CA PRO A 66 -5.55 14.26 6.93
C PRO A 66 -4.35 13.33 7.20
N PRO A 67 -3.96 12.49 6.23
CA PRO A 67 -2.79 11.62 6.34
C PRO A 67 -1.50 12.42 6.64
N LYS A 68 -0.57 11.79 7.37
CA LYS A 68 0.74 12.39 7.65
C LYS A 68 1.49 12.66 6.34
N ASP A 69 1.89 13.92 6.15
CA ASP A 69 2.91 14.32 5.20
C ASP A 69 4.29 13.95 5.78
N PHE A 70 4.91 12.92 5.21
CA PHE A 70 6.23 12.41 5.60
C PHE A 70 7.37 13.28 5.08
N THR A 71 7.11 14.22 4.17
CA THR A 71 8.12 15.13 3.59
C THR A 71 8.33 16.41 4.42
N ARG A 72 7.62 16.52 5.54
CA ARG A 72 7.65 17.68 6.43
C ARG A 72 7.78 17.29 7.90
N ALA A 73 8.47 18.15 8.64
CA ALA A 73 8.58 18.10 10.09
C ALA A 73 7.21 18.23 10.78
N PRO A 74 7.04 17.68 12.00
CA PRO A 74 8.02 16.83 12.69
C PRO A 74 8.11 15.43 12.06
N GLU A 75 9.31 14.89 11.98
CA GLU A 75 9.59 13.54 11.50
C GLU A 75 9.13 12.51 12.53
N LEU A 76 8.65 11.36 12.04
CA LEU A 76 8.41 10.20 12.89
C LEU A 76 9.69 9.38 13.01
N THR A 77 10.01 8.92 14.22
CA THR A 77 11.07 7.94 14.44
C THR A 77 10.68 6.59 13.85
N ARG A 78 11.68 5.70 13.71
CA ARG A 78 11.46 4.35 13.18
C ARG A 78 10.52 3.57 14.09
N GLU A 79 10.74 3.69 15.39
CA GLU A 79 9.97 3.04 16.45
C GLU A 79 8.53 3.52 16.41
N THR A 80 8.29 4.83 16.34
CA THR A 80 6.95 5.40 16.23
C THR A 80 6.24 4.92 14.95
N MET A 81 6.93 4.86 13.81
CA MET A 81 6.34 4.33 12.58
C MET A 81 5.96 2.86 12.71
N ILE A 82 6.84 2.02 13.26
CA ILE A 82 6.55 0.60 13.46
C ILE A 82 5.32 0.44 14.36
N THR A 83 5.23 1.19 15.47
CA THR A 83 4.07 1.17 16.36
C THR A 83 2.79 1.56 15.62
N ILE A 84 2.80 2.67 14.87
CA ILE A 84 1.62 3.15 14.14
C ILE A 84 1.21 2.19 13.02
N ILE A 85 2.15 1.62 12.27
CA ILE A 85 1.82 0.66 11.20
C ILE A 85 1.25 -0.63 11.81
N THR A 86 1.80 -1.06 12.94
CA THR A 86 1.36 -2.29 13.63
C THR A 86 -0.03 -2.13 14.22
N HIS A 87 -0.27 -1.06 14.98
CA HIS A 87 -1.47 -0.90 15.81
C HIS A 87 -2.48 0.09 15.26
N GLY A 88 -2.11 0.84 14.23
CA GLY A 88 -2.87 1.99 13.77
C GLY A 88 -2.63 3.22 14.65
N LYS A 89 -3.36 4.29 14.32
CA LYS A 89 -3.38 5.54 15.10
C LYS A 89 -4.82 5.87 15.49
N PRO A 90 -5.21 5.70 16.77
CA PRO A 90 -6.55 6.01 17.25
C PRO A 90 -7.02 7.43 16.88
N GLY A 91 -8.32 7.57 16.61
CA GLY A 91 -8.92 8.84 16.18
C GLY A 91 -8.56 9.26 14.75
N THR A 92 -8.03 8.34 13.94
CA THR A 92 -7.69 8.57 12.53
C THR A 92 -8.06 7.35 11.68
N ALA A 93 -8.03 7.50 10.36
CA ALA A 93 -8.25 6.39 9.42
C ALA A 93 -7.06 5.42 9.28
N MET A 94 -5.95 5.63 9.99
CA MET A 94 -4.76 4.79 9.89
C MET A 94 -4.94 3.52 10.74
N THR A 95 -5.50 2.47 10.15
CA THR A 95 -5.70 1.15 10.78
C THR A 95 -4.37 0.44 11.07
N GLY A 96 -4.41 -0.59 11.92
CA GLY A 96 -3.29 -1.53 12.07
C GLY A 96 -3.21 -2.50 10.89
N TRP A 97 -2.00 -2.85 10.48
CA TRP A 97 -1.74 -3.65 9.27
C TRP A 97 -1.28 -5.09 9.53
N THR A 98 -1.39 -5.58 10.77
CA THR A 98 -0.98 -6.94 11.15
C THR A 98 -1.78 -8.05 10.45
N THR A 99 -2.96 -7.73 9.91
CA THR A 99 -3.77 -8.68 9.13
C THR A 99 -3.15 -8.97 7.75
N GLN A 100 -2.42 -8.00 7.18
CA GLN A 100 -1.82 -8.11 5.84
C GLN A 100 -0.30 -8.27 5.88
N LEU A 101 0.37 -7.71 6.90
CA LEU A 101 1.82 -7.57 6.96
C LEU A 101 2.40 -8.24 8.19
N ASN A 102 3.53 -8.91 8.02
CA ASN A 102 4.32 -9.43 9.13
C ASN A 102 5.32 -8.39 9.67
N ALA A 103 5.93 -8.67 10.83
CA ALA A 103 6.84 -7.74 11.50
C ALA A 103 8.05 -7.31 10.64
N LYS A 104 8.58 -8.21 9.79
CA LYS A 104 9.70 -7.90 8.89
C LYS A 104 9.28 -6.92 7.79
N GLU A 105 8.08 -7.10 7.26
CA GLU A 105 7.49 -6.20 6.25
C GLU A 105 7.18 -4.82 6.83
N ILE A 106 6.63 -4.77 8.04
CA ILE A 106 6.35 -3.51 8.75
C ILE A 106 7.65 -2.73 9.03
N ALA A 107 8.68 -3.42 9.52
CA ALA A 107 9.99 -2.81 9.76
C ALA A 107 10.59 -2.25 8.45
N ALA A 108 10.57 -3.03 7.37
CA ALA A 108 11.06 -2.59 6.06
C ALA A 108 10.27 -1.40 5.50
N LEU A 109 8.95 -1.34 5.72
CA LEU A 109 8.12 -0.19 5.36
C LEU A 109 8.49 1.06 6.14
N ALA A 110 8.69 0.97 7.46
CA ALA A 110 9.13 2.09 8.26
C ALA A 110 10.48 2.63 7.76
N ASP A 111 11.43 1.74 7.50
CA ASP A 111 12.74 2.10 6.95
C ASP A 111 12.64 2.73 5.56
N TYR A 112 11.78 2.19 4.69
CA TYR A 112 11.51 2.76 3.37
C TYR A 112 10.87 4.16 3.44
N ILE A 113 9.86 4.37 4.28
CA ILE A 113 9.20 5.68 4.43
C ILE A 113 10.19 6.74 4.90
N ARG A 114 11.00 6.42 5.92
CA ARG A 114 12.03 7.34 6.44
C ARG A 114 13.10 7.63 5.37
N SER A 115 13.67 6.56 4.81
CA SER A 115 14.72 6.68 3.81
C SER A 115 14.25 7.19 2.46
N THR A 116 12.95 7.29 2.17
CA THR A 116 12.46 7.80 0.88
C THR A 116 11.84 9.18 1.01
N PHE A 117 11.04 9.42 2.06
CA PHE A 117 10.23 10.64 2.16
C PHE A 117 10.73 11.63 3.21
N GLN A 118 11.44 11.18 4.27
CA GLN A 118 11.98 12.07 5.31
C GLN A 118 13.39 12.58 5.02
N GLN A 119 14.11 12.06 4.01
CA GLN A 119 15.51 12.43 3.77
C GLN A 119 15.71 13.95 3.71
N VAL A 120 14.85 14.66 2.98
CA VAL A 120 14.97 16.11 2.78
C VAL A 120 14.83 16.88 4.08
N SER A 121 13.95 16.42 4.98
CA SER A 121 13.73 17.12 6.24
C SER A 121 14.76 16.73 7.30
N LEU A 122 15.41 15.56 7.17
CA LEU A 122 16.49 15.10 8.04
C LEU A 122 17.90 15.64 7.67
N ASP A 123 18.14 15.99 6.40
CA ASP A 123 19.46 16.42 5.91
C ASP A 123 19.51 17.95 5.64
N PRO A 124 20.29 18.73 6.42
CA PRO A 124 20.46 20.16 6.21
C PRO A 124 20.93 20.56 4.79
N LYS A 125 21.73 19.71 4.12
CA LYS A 125 22.16 19.97 2.73
C LYS A 125 20.98 19.86 1.77
N LEU A 126 20.10 18.88 1.95
CA LEU A 126 18.89 18.76 1.15
C LEU A 126 17.88 19.87 1.44
N GLN A 127 17.80 20.35 2.70
CA GLN A 127 17.02 21.54 3.05
C GLN A 127 17.57 22.81 2.37
N ARG A 128 18.90 22.97 2.33
CA ARG A 128 19.54 24.06 1.57
C ARG A 128 19.21 23.95 0.08
N GLY A 129 19.35 22.75 -0.49
CA GLY A 129 19.00 22.49 -1.88
C GLY A 129 17.54 22.80 -2.22
N ARG A 130 16.60 22.46 -1.33
CA ARG A 130 15.17 22.82 -1.45
C ARG A 130 14.97 24.32 -1.52
N THR A 131 15.69 25.08 -0.69
CA THR A 131 15.63 26.55 -0.68
C THR A 131 16.16 27.13 -1.99
N VAL A 132 17.33 26.66 -2.44
CA VAL A 132 17.92 27.08 -3.72
C VAL A 132 16.98 26.76 -4.88
N TYR A 133 16.37 25.57 -4.88
CA TYR A 133 15.39 25.17 -5.91
C TYR A 133 14.17 26.08 -5.95
N ALA A 134 13.57 26.37 -4.80
CA ALA A 134 12.39 27.22 -4.69
C ALA A 134 12.67 28.65 -5.20
N GLN A 135 13.86 29.18 -4.92
CA GLN A 135 14.25 30.53 -5.30
C GLN A 135 14.64 30.67 -6.78
N ASN A 136 15.23 29.63 -7.38
CA ASN A 136 15.92 29.77 -8.67
C ASN A 136 15.39 28.85 -9.78
N CYS A 137 14.82 27.69 -9.43
CA CYS A 137 14.54 26.62 -10.39
C CYS A 137 13.05 26.37 -10.59
N MET A 138 12.26 26.54 -9.51
CA MET A 138 10.84 26.18 -9.45
C MET A 138 9.98 26.88 -10.50
N VAL A 139 10.32 28.11 -10.89
CA VAL A 139 9.56 28.88 -11.89
C VAL A 139 9.46 28.15 -13.24
N CYS A 140 10.50 27.43 -13.64
CA CYS A 140 10.53 26.67 -14.89
C CYS A 140 10.32 25.17 -14.67
N HIS A 141 10.90 24.62 -13.60
CA HIS A 141 10.84 23.18 -13.36
C HIS A 141 9.60 22.73 -12.57
N GLY A 142 8.80 23.67 -12.06
CA GLY A 142 7.59 23.41 -11.28
C GLY A 142 7.89 22.98 -9.84
N GLU A 143 6.93 23.16 -8.94
CA GLU A 143 7.09 22.85 -7.51
C GLU A 143 7.45 21.36 -7.24
N ARG A 144 6.97 20.45 -8.08
CA ARG A 144 7.23 19.00 -7.96
C ARG A 144 8.24 18.48 -8.98
N GLY A 145 8.91 19.36 -9.72
CA GLY A 145 9.86 18.98 -10.77
C GLY A 145 9.21 18.47 -12.06
N GLN A 146 7.91 18.69 -12.25
CA GLN A 146 7.16 18.21 -13.42
C GLN A 146 7.42 18.99 -14.72
N GLY A 147 8.14 20.11 -14.63
CA GLY A 147 8.35 21.04 -15.74
C GLY A 147 7.13 21.91 -16.06
N ALA A 148 7.37 23.12 -16.54
CA ALA A 148 6.36 24.02 -17.11
C ALA A 148 6.43 24.02 -18.65
N PRO A 149 5.33 24.35 -19.36
CA PRO A 149 5.37 24.56 -20.81
C PRO A 149 6.37 25.66 -21.20
N SER A 150 7.13 25.46 -22.27
CA SER A 150 8.08 26.46 -22.81
C SER A 150 7.48 27.26 -23.97
N ALA A 151 8.06 28.43 -24.24
CA ALA A 151 7.79 29.20 -25.46
C ALA A 151 8.13 28.37 -26.73
N ALA A 152 7.42 28.65 -27.83
CA ALA A 152 7.58 27.95 -29.09
C ALA A 152 9.04 28.00 -29.58
N GLY A 153 9.60 26.85 -29.97
CA GLY A 153 10.97 26.71 -30.48
C GLY A 153 12.04 26.39 -29.44
N LEU A 154 11.73 26.40 -28.13
CA LEU A 154 12.67 25.98 -27.09
C LEU A 154 12.34 24.58 -26.56
N ILE A 155 13.39 23.80 -26.27
CA ILE A 155 13.24 22.52 -25.57
C ILE A 155 12.68 22.80 -24.16
N PRO A 156 11.57 22.15 -23.76
CA PRO A 156 10.94 22.41 -22.47
C PRO A 156 11.82 22.00 -21.28
N PRO A 157 11.61 22.63 -20.11
CA PRO A 157 12.18 22.18 -18.84
C PRO A 157 11.96 20.68 -18.64
N ARG A 158 12.98 20.02 -18.08
CA ARG A 158 12.95 18.58 -17.86
C ARG A 158 11.93 18.23 -16.79
N ASP A 159 11.03 17.28 -17.10
CA ASP A 159 10.20 16.59 -16.11
C ASP A 159 11.05 15.53 -15.37
N PHE A 160 11.40 15.86 -14.13
CA PHE A 160 12.20 15.01 -13.23
C PHE A 160 11.40 13.85 -12.64
N THR A 161 10.06 13.86 -12.73
CA THR A 161 9.19 12.86 -12.09
C THR A 161 9.12 11.55 -12.88
N THR A 162 9.50 11.58 -14.16
CA THR A 162 9.40 10.40 -15.04
C THR A 162 10.43 9.31 -14.69
N PRO A 163 10.08 8.02 -14.82
CA PRO A 163 11.06 6.92 -14.69
C PRO A 163 12.27 7.08 -15.61
N ARG A 164 12.04 7.58 -16.84
CA ARG A 164 13.09 7.86 -17.82
C ARG A 164 14.07 8.92 -17.32
N ALA A 165 13.59 10.03 -16.77
CA ALA A 165 14.46 11.04 -16.18
C ALA A 165 15.30 10.47 -15.03
N ARG A 166 14.70 9.61 -14.20
CA ARG A 166 15.40 8.93 -13.10
C ARG A 166 16.54 8.02 -13.58
N ALA A 167 16.33 7.30 -14.68
CA ALA A 167 17.34 6.44 -15.27
C ALA A 167 18.47 7.23 -15.98
N GLU A 168 18.12 8.31 -16.68
CA GLU A 168 19.05 9.02 -17.57
C GLU A 168 19.84 10.17 -16.91
N LEU A 169 19.31 10.78 -15.84
CA LEU A 169 19.91 11.94 -15.21
C LEU A 169 20.78 11.48 -14.05
N THR A 170 22.07 11.29 -14.30
CA THR A 170 23.07 11.05 -13.25
C THR A 170 23.36 12.34 -12.48
N ARG A 171 23.89 12.22 -11.24
CA ARG A 171 24.29 13.39 -10.44
C ARG A 171 25.26 14.28 -11.22
N GLU A 172 26.30 13.68 -11.78
CA GLU A 172 27.33 14.37 -12.57
C GLU A 172 26.74 15.12 -13.77
N ARG A 173 25.84 14.47 -14.53
CA ARG A 173 25.16 15.11 -15.66
C ARG A 173 24.32 16.31 -15.21
N MET A 174 23.64 16.19 -14.07
CA MET A 174 22.85 17.29 -13.51
C MET A 174 23.73 18.44 -13.03
N LEU A 175 24.86 18.16 -12.39
CA LEU A 175 25.85 19.17 -12.01
C LEU A 175 26.36 19.92 -13.23
N GLY A 176 26.79 19.19 -14.28
CA GLY A 176 27.26 19.81 -15.52
C GLY A 176 26.19 20.71 -16.17
N ALA A 177 24.92 20.29 -16.15
CA ALA A 177 23.81 21.06 -16.69
C ALA A 177 23.48 22.32 -15.88
N VAL A 178 23.56 22.27 -14.54
CA VAL A 178 23.31 23.44 -13.69
C VAL A 178 24.49 24.42 -13.75
N THR A 179 25.71 23.90 -13.69
CA THR A 179 26.93 24.72 -13.76
C THR A 179 27.05 25.45 -15.10
N ASN A 180 26.92 24.72 -16.21
CA ASN A 180 27.24 25.25 -17.55
C ASN A 180 26.01 25.66 -18.36
N GLY A 181 24.80 25.43 -17.85
CA GLY A 181 23.57 25.61 -18.61
C GLY A 181 23.40 24.53 -19.68
N ARG A 182 22.38 24.68 -20.53
CA ARG A 182 22.12 23.76 -21.64
C ARG A 182 21.84 24.52 -22.94
N PRO A 183 22.65 24.31 -24.00
CA PRO A 183 22.41 24.90 -25.31
C PRO A 183 21.03 24.56 -25.86
N ASN A 184 20.45 25.46 -26.67
CA ASN A 184 19.11 25.32 -27.27
C ASN A 184 17.97 25.16 -26.25
N THR A 185 18.18 25.65 -25.02
CA THR A 185 17.17 25.69 -23.95
C THR A 185 17.24 27.03 -23.22
N ALA A 186 16.23 27.34 -22.40
CA ALA A 186 16.26 28.49 -21.49
C ALA A 186 17.13 28.27 -20.23
N MET A 187 17.74 27.10 -20.05
CA MET A 187 18.53 26.78 -18.87
C MET A 187 19.91 27.45 -18.94
N ALA A 188 20.02 28.64 -18.36
CA ALA A 188 21.27 29.38 -18.24
C ALA A 188 22.27 28.66 -17.31
N ALA A 189 23.56 29.01 -17.47
CA ALA A 189 24.61 28.63 -16.54
C ALA A 189 24.43 29.32 -15.18
N PHE A 190 24.58 28.55 -14.10
CA PHE A 190 24.59 29.08 -12.73
C PHE A 190 26.00 29.21 -12.15
N ALA A 191 27.04 28.77 -12.87
CA ALA A 191 28.42 29.10 -12.52
C ALA A 191 28.59 30.62 -12.39
N GLY A 192 29.20 31.07 -11.30
CA GLY A 192 29.37 32.49 -10.98
C GLY A 192 28.12 33.21 -10.46
N ARG A 193 26.95 32.57 -10.47
CA ARG A 193 25.69 33.10 -9.87
C ARG A 193 25.35 32.43 -8.55
N LEU A 194 25.70 31.15 -8.41
CA LEU A 194 25.54 30.38 -7.18
C LEU A 194 26.90 29.84 -6.72
N PRO A 195 27.14 29.74 -5.40
CA PRO A 195 28.25 28.96 -4.86
C PRO A 195 28.20 27.52 -5.37
N ALA A 196 29.37 26.89 -5.57
CA ALA A 196 29.46 25.49 -5.99
C ALA A 196 28.70 24.55 -5.02
N SER A 197 28.76 24.83 -3.71
CA SER A 197 28.01 24.11 -2.69
C SER A 197 26.49 24.19 -2.85
N ASP A 198 25.96 25.32 -3.34
CA ASP A 198 24.53 25.49 -3.61
C ASP A 198 24.10 24.76 -4.89
N ILE A 199 24.98 24.72 -5.89
CA ILE A 199 24.79 23.92 -7.11
C ILE A 199 24.72 22.42 -6.74
N GLU A 200 25.63 21.95 -5.89
CA GLU A 200 25.60 20.58 -5.40
C GLU A 200 24.34 20.29 -4.58
N ALA A 201 24.02 21.15 -3.63
CA ALA A 201 22.85 20.98 -2.77
C ALA A 201 21.54 20.92 -3.58
N VAL A 202 21.36 21.79 -4.58
CA VAL A 202 20.15 21.77 -5.40
C VAL A 202 20.06 20.52 -6.28
N VAL A 203 21.18 20.04 -6.83
CA VAL A 203 21.19 18.78 -7.59
C VAL A 203 20.84 17.60 -6.69
N ASP A 204 21.42 17.54 -5.49
CA ASP A 204 21.14 16.47 -4.54
C ASP A 204 19.69 16.52 -4.05
N TYR A 205 19.12 17.71 -3.83
CA TYR A 205 17.70 17.89 -3.53
C TYR A 205 16.79 17.44 -4.67
N VAL A 206 17.06 17.79 -5.93
CA VAL A 206 16.22 17.36 -7.07
C VAL A 206 16.20 15.83 -7.14
N ARG A 207 17.35 15.18 -6.92
CA ARG A 207 17.46 13.72 -6.92
C ARG A 207 16.74 13.06 -5.75
N ALA A 208 16.91 13.58 -4.53
CA ALA A 208 16.33 12.97 -3.33
C ALA A 208 14.85 13.31 -3.12
N GLY A 209 14.44 14.55 -3.42
CA GLY A 209 13.10 15.07 -3.11
C GLY A 209 12.13 15.12 -4.30
N LEU A 210 12.62 15.26 -5.52
CA LEU A 210 11.77 15.41 -6.71
C LEU A 210 11.69 14.13 -7.55
N MET A 211 12.82 13.43 -7.68
CA MET A 211 13.00 12.19 -8.45
C MET A 211 12.65 10.92 -7.65
N LEU A 212 11.53 10.95 -6.91
CA LEU A 212 11.10 9.84 -6.05
C LEU A 212 10.73 8.58 -6.89
N PRO A 213 10.90 7.38 -6.32
CA PRO A 213 10.50 6.14 -6.97
C PRO A 213 8.98 6.12 -7.21
N ALA A 214 8.54 6.26 -8.46
CA ALA A 214 7.22 5.77 -8.86
C ALA A 214 7.38 4.28 -9.17
N THR A 215 6.80 3.42 -8.35
CA THR A 215 6.61 2.01 -8.67
C THR A 215 5.50 1.92 -9.72
N GLY A 216 5.74 1.15 -10.79
CA GLY A 216 4.65 0.68 -11.63
C GLY A 216 3.73 -0.18 -10.78
N GLY A 217 2.41 0.03 -10.87
CA GLY A 217 1.45 -0.77 -10.12
C GLY A 217 1.59 -2.25 -10.47
N ILE A 218 2.15 -3.04 -9.56
CA ILE A 218 2.18 -4.49 -9.68
C ILE A 218 1.16 -5.01 -8.67
N SER A 219 -0.03 -5.31 -9.18
CA SER A 219 -1.04 -6.12 -8.49
C SER A 219 -0.42 -7.49 -8.22
N GLY A 220 0.16 -7.66 -7.03
CA GLY A 220 0.91 -8.86 -6.68
C GLY A 220 0.93 -9.17 -5.19
N THR A 221 0.10 -8.49 -4.40
CA THR A 221 -0.13 -8.87 -3.01
C THR A 221 -0.80 -10.24 -3.02
N LYS A 222 -0.01 -11.29 -2.77
CA LYS A 222 -0.51 -12.60 -2.40
C LYS A 222 -1.09 -12.48 -1.01
N ALA A 223 -2.24 -11.84 -0.93
CA ALA A 223 -3.04 -11.85 0.27
C ALA A 223 -3.33 -13.34 0.53
N ARG A 224 -2.91 -13.85 1.69
CA ARG A 224 -3.10 -15.25 2.09
C ARG A 224 -4.60 -15.48 2.25
N ALA A 225 -5.27 -15.88 1.17
CA ALA A 225 -6.69 -16.19 1.14
C ALA A 225 -6.95 -17.39 2.04
N GLY A 226 -7.42 -17.12 3.26
CA GLY A 226 -8.22 -18.08 3.99
C GLY A 226 -9.50 -18.30 3.19
N GLN A 227 -9.80 -19.54 2.84
CA GLN A 227 -11.14 -19.93 2.45
C GLN A 227 -12.01 -19.84 3.70
N GLU A 228 -12.86 -18.82 3.79
CA GLU A 228 -13.95 -18.81 4.76
C GLU A 228 -15.28 -19.00 4.05
N SER A 229 -16.06 -19.92 4.62
CA SER A 229 -17.44 -20.23 4.29
C SER A 229 -18.32 -18.98 4.46
N LEU A 230 -19.20 -18.77 3.49
CA LEU A 230 -20.30 -17.81 3.62
C LEU A 230 -21.18 -18.22 4.82
N PRO A 231 -21.55 -17.32 5.72
CA PRO A 231 -22.57 -17.62 6.72
C PRO A 231 -23.92 -17.87 6.01
N ASP A 232 -24.70 -18.79 6.57
CA ASP A 232 -26.04 -19.12 6.09
C ASP A 232 -26.96 -17.90 6.16
N ALA A 233 -27.95 -17.84 5.26
CA ALA A 233 -28.91 -16.72 5.13
C ALA A 233 -29.85 -16.53 6.35
N GLU A 234 -29.67 -17.33 7.40
CA GLU A 234 -30.39 -17.20 8.66
C GLU A 234 -29.87 -15.97 9.44
N GLY A 235 -30.80 -15.07 9.79
CA GLY A 235 -30.48 -13.91 10.63
C GLY A 235 -30.32 -12.55 9.92
N MET A 236 -30.89 -12.39 8.71
CA MET A 236 -30.92 -11.10 8.01
C MET A 236 -31.58 -9.96 8.79
N ASP A 237 -32.48 -10.30 9.73
CA ASP A 237 -33.17 -9.35 10.60
C ASP A 237 -32.59 -9.31 12.03
N LEU A 238 -31.49 -10.02 12.29
CA LEU A 238 -30.85 -9.97 13.60
C LEU A 238 -30.29 -8.57 13.88
N PRO A 239 -30.50 -8.03 15.09
CA PRO A 239 -29.80 -6.84 15.54
C PRO A 239 -28.30 -7.13 15.71
N PHE A 240 -27.49 -6.09 15.83
CA PHE A 240 -26.08 -6.25 16.15
C PHE A 240 -25.92 -6.92 17.53
N ALA A 241 -24.90 -7.79 17.68
CA ALA A 241 -24.74 -8.70 18.82
C ALA A 241 -24.64 -8.06 20.23
N ASN A 242 -24.52 -6.73 20.32
CA ASN A 242 -24.33 -5.98 21.58
C ASN A 242 -25.51 -5.03 21.91
N GLY A 243 -26.64 -5.14 21.22
CA GLY A 243 -27.78 -4.22 21.40
C GLY A 243 -27.53 -2.81 20.82
N LEU A 244 -26.43 -2.62 20.10
CA LEU A 244 -26.12 -1.38 19.40
C LEU A 244 -27.07 -1.16 18.22
N SER A 245 -27.48 0.09 18.02
CA SER A 245 -28.28 0.52 16.88
C SER A 245 -27.44 1.48 16.05
N GLY A 246 -27.41 1.30 14.73
CA GLY A 246 -26.59 2.11 13.83
C GLY A 246 -27.24 3.43 13.44
N ASP A 247 -26.46 4.52 13.49
CA ASP A 247 -26.81 5.84 12.95
C ASP A 247 -26.43 5.92 11.47
N LEU A 248 -27.44 5.92 10.60
CA LEU A 248 -27.26 5.96 9.15
C LEU A 248 -26.47 7.17 8.65
N ARG A 249 -26.65 8.33 9.28
CA ARG A 249 -26.00 9.58 8.83
C ARG A 249 -24.53 9.56 9.18
N LYS A 250 -24.18 9.08 10.38
CA LYS A 250 -22.78 8.89 10.78
C LYS A 250 -22.11 7.81 9.93
N GLY A 251 -22.82 6.71 9.71
CA GLY A 251 -22.38 5.61 8.85
C GLY A 251 -22.11 6.04 7.41
N GLU A 252 -23.00 6.84 6.81
CA GLU A 252 -22.80 7.39 5.47
C GLU A 252 -21.56 8.27 5.39
N LYS A 253 -21.40 9.20 6.34
CA LYS A 253 -20.23 10.07 6.41
C LYS A 253 -18.94 9.25 6.49
N MET A 254 -18.91 8.24 7.35
CA MET A 254 -17.76 7.35 7.52
C MET A 254 -17.49 6.52 6.26
N TYR A 255 -18.53 5.99 5.61
CA TYR A 255 -18.40 5.22 4.38
C TYR A 255 -17.80 6.05 3.24
N MET A 256 -18.32 7.26 3.04
CA MET A 256 -17.82 8.15 2.00
C MET A 256 -16.40 8.62 2.28
N ALA A 257 -16.06 8.82 3.56
CA ALA A 257 -14.73 9.21 4.00
C ALA A 257 -13.66 8.12 3.74
N ASN A 258 -13.99 6.87 4.08
CA ASN A 258 -12.99 5.82 4.29
C ASN A 258 -13.16 4.59 3.39
N CYS A 259 -14.38 4.28 2.96
CA CYS A 259 -14.72 3.00 2.31
C CYS A 259 -14.94 3.15 0.80
N ALA A 260 -15.54 4.26 0.37
CA ALA A 260 -15.97 4.48 -1.02
C ALA A 260 -14.83 4.51 -2.04
N THR A 261 -13.60 4.83 -1.62
CA THR A 261 -12.40 4.80 -2.49
C THR A 261 -12.13 3.41 -3.08
N CYS A 262 -12.45 2.36 -2.33
CA CYS A 262 -12.30 0.97 -2.77
C CYS A 262 -13.66 0.37 -3.18
N HIS A 263 -14.70 0.54 -2.36
CA HIS A 263 -16.00 -0.08 -2.57
C HIS A 263 -16.93 0.69 -3.53
N GLY A 264 -16.56 1.91 -3.93
CA GLY A 264 -17.37 2.78 -4.80
C GLY A 264 -18.46 3.52 -4.02
N THR A 265 -18.81 4.74 -4.43
CA THR A 265 -19.90 5.51 -3.81
C THR A 265 -21.28 4.84 -3.96
N LYS A 266 -21.40 3.94 -4.93
CA LYS A 266 -22.60 3.12 -5.19
C LYS A 266 -22.56 1.74 -4.51
N GLY A 267 -21.48 1.40 -3.81
CA GLY A 267 -21.28 0.08 -3.23
C GLY A 267 -21.12 -1.03 -4.27
N ASP A 268 -20.73 -0.70 -5.50
CA ASP A 268 -20.62 -1.65 -6.62
C ASP A 268 -19.24 -2.33 -6.71
N GLY A 269 -18.34 -2.05 -5.76
CA GLY A 269 -16.97 -2.57 -5.77
C GLY A 269 -16.09 -1.94 -6.84
N LYS A 270 -16.53 -0.84 -7.48
CA LYS A 270 -15.82 -0.15 -8.57
C LYS A 270 -15.27 1.20 -8.14
N GLY A 271 -14.81 1.31 -6.90
CA GLY A 271 -14.14 2.51 -6.42
C GLY A 271 -12.93 2.88 -7.31
N PRO A 272 -12.45 4.14 -7.27
CA PRO A 272 -11.34 4.61 -8.10
C PRO A 272 -10.04 3.81 -7.94
N ARG A 273 -9.90 2.99 -6.88
CA ARG A 273 -8.76 2.09 -6.65
C ARG A 273 -9.07 0.61 -6.81
N ALA A 274 -10.31 0.25 -7.13
CA ALA A 274 -10.68 -1.15 -7.34
C ALA A 274 -9.91 -1.82 -8.49
N TYR A 275 -9.36 -1.07 -9.45
CA TYR A 275 -8.73 -1.63 -10.65
C TYR A 275 -7.52 -2.54 -10.36
N PHE A 276 -6.75 -2.28 -9.28
CA PHE A 276 -5.56 -3.07 -8.93
C PHE A 276 -5.74 -3.97 -7.69
N ILE A 277 -6.85 -3.83 -6.96
CA ILE A 277 -7.14 -4.66 -5.78
C ILE A 277 -7.51 -6.09 -6.23
N ASN A 278 -6.91 -7.09 -5.59
CA ASN A 278 -7.22 -8.52 -5.80
C ASN A 278 -7.22 -9.28 -4.45
N PRO A 279 -8.29 -10.01 -4.09
CA PRO A 279 -9.59 -10.07 -4.77
C PRO A 279 -10.28 -8.72 -4.82
N LYS A 280 -11.06 -8.46 -5.88
CA LYS A 280 -11.76 -7.18 -6.07
C LYS A 280 -12.62 -6.81 -4.84
N PRO A 281 -12.72 -5.50 -4.49
CA PRO A 281 -13.62 -5.05 -3.44
C PRO A 281 -15.03 -5.59 -3.68
N ARG A 282 -15.71 -5.95 -2.60
CA ARG A 282 -17.02 -6.58 -2.69
C ARG A 282 -18.03 -5.65 -3.35
N ASN A 283 -18.78 -6.20 -4.30
CA ASN A 283 -19.97 -5.57 -4.87
C ASN A 283 -21.17 -5.83 -3.95
N PHE A 284 -21.56 -4.83 -3.16
CA PHE A 284 -22.66 -4.93 -2.20
C PHE A 284 -24.05 -4.94 -2.85
N ILE A 285 -24.13 -4.57 -4.13
CA ILE A 285 -25.38 -4.58 -4.90
C ILE A 285 -25.57 -5.86 -5.73
N ASP A 286 -24.62 -6.79 -5.67
CA ASP A 286 -24.73 -8.12 -6.27
C ASP A 286 -25.87 -8.94 -5.62
N LYS A 287 -26.62 -9.67 -6.44
CA LYS A 287 -27.81 -10.41 -5.99
C LYS A 287 -27.45 -11.49 -4.97
N ASN A 288 -26.37 -12.24 -5.19
CA ASN A 288 -25.97 -13.31 -4.30
C ASN A 288 -25.43 -12.74 -2.98
N PHE A 289 -24.70 -11.63 -3.05
CA PHE A 289 -24.26 -10.91 -1.85
C PHE A 289 -25.43 -10.43 -0.99
N ARG A 290 -26.46 -9.85 -1.61
CA ARG A 290 -27.65 -9.34 -0.91
C ARG A 290 -28.45 -10.39 -0.16
N LEU A 291 -28.30 -11.66 -0.53
CA LEU A 291 -28.99 -12.79 0.09
C LEU A 291 -28.20 -13.40 1.24
N ALA A 292 -26.88 -13.20 1.30
CA ALA A 292 -25.99 -13.89 2.24
C ALA A 292 -25.35 -12.98 3.30
N PHE A 293 -25.39 -11.65 3.16
CA PHE A 293 -24.73 -10.73 4.08
C PHE A 293 -25.73 -9.92 4.92
N ASN A 294 -25.91 -10.36 6.17
CA ASN A 294 -26.66 -9.66 7.19
C ASN A 294 -25.81 -8.59 7.89
N ARG A 295 -26.42 -7.85 8.82
CA ARG A 295 -25.75 -6.81 9.63
C ARG A 295 -24.49 -7.33 10.33
N GLN A 296 -24.59 -8.51 10.95
CA GLN A 296 -23.49 -9.11 11.69
C GLN A 296 -22.32 -9.47 10.76
N ALA A 297 -22.59 -10.05 9.60
CA ALA A 297 -21.56 -10.40 8.62
C ALA A 297 -20.81 -9.15 8.11
N ILE A 298 -21.53 -8.03 7.89
CA ILE A 298 -20.91 -6.76 7.51
C ILE A 298 -20.07 -6.21 8.66
N TYR A 299 -20.61 -6.22 9.89
CA TYR A 299 -19.89 -5.76 11.08
C TYR A 299 -18.59 -6.55 11.30
N THR A 300 -18.65 -7.88 11.27
CA THR A 300 -17.48 -8.75 11.42
C THR A 300 -16.44 -8.46 10.33
N ALA A 301 -16.85 -8.29 9.07
CA ALA A 301 -15.91 -7.94 8.00
C ALA A 301 -15.25 -6.56 8.19
N VAL A 302 -15.96 -5.58 8.75
CA VAL A 302 -15.37 -4.27 9.11
C VAL A 302 -14.43 -4.41 10.31
N HIS A 303 -14.86 -5.13 11.34
CA HIS A 303 -14.14 -5.34 12.60
C HIS A 303 -12.81 -6.05 12.38
N ASP A 304 -12.84 -7.21 11.73
CA ASP A 304 -11.67 -8.09 11.55
C ASP A 304 -10.89 -7.80 10.27
N GLY A 305 -11.49 -7.02 9.36
CA GLY A 305 -10.99 -6.92 7.99
C GLY A 305 -11.23 -8.22 7.25
N ARG A 306 -10.50 -8.42 6.14
CA ARG A 306 -10.57 -9.67 5.38
C ARG A 306 -9.19 -10.23 5.15
N LEU A 307 -8.89 -11.32 5.84
CA LEU A 307 -7.68 -12.12 5.60
C LEU A 307 -7.64 -12.54 4.14
N GLY A 308 -6.51 -12.29 3.49
CA GLY A 308 -6.40 -12.58 2.06
C GLY A 308 -7.07 -11.58 1.12
N ALA A 309 -7.39 -10.38 1.61
CA ALA A 309 -7.73 -9.24 0.79
C ALA A 309 -7.06 -7.95 1.31
N GLU A 310 -7.10 -6.92 0.47
CA GLU A 310 -6.61 -5.56 0.76
C GLU A 310 -7.42 -4.82 1.84
N MET A 311 -8.48 -5.43 2.40
CA MET A 311 -9.37 -4.81 3.38
C MET A 311 -8.81 -5.00 4.81
N PRO A 312 -8.35 -3.92 5.47
CA PRO A 312 -7.75 -4.01 6.80
C PRO A 312 -8.81 -4.15 7.91
N ALA A 313 -8.36 -4.49 9.12
CA ALA A 313 -9.19 -4.52 10.32
C ALA A 313 -9.42 -3.11 10.86
N TRP A 314 -10.68 -2.69 10.98
CA TRP A 314 -11.03 -1.36 11.48
C TRP A 314 -11.21 -1.30 13.00
N SER A 315 -11.34 -2.44 13.67
CA SER A 315 -11.45 -2.55 15.13
C SER A 315 -10.29 -1.94 15.92
N LYS A 316 -9.15 -1.69 15.26
CA LYS A 316 -7.98 -1.05 15.90
C LYS A 316 -8.10 0.46 16.00
N VAL A 317 -9.00 1.09 15.24
CA VAL A 317 -9.12 2.56 15.18
C VAL A 317 -10.54 3.10 15.25
N LEU A 318 -11.55 2.25 15.02
CA LEU A 318 -12.95 2.58 15.19
C LEU A 318 -13.49 1.95 16.47
N SER A 319 -14.38 2.68 17.15
CA SER A 319 -15.21 2.15 18.22
C SER A 319 -16.26 1.16 17.70
N GLU A 320 -16.81 0.32 18.59
CA GLU A 320 -17.91 -0.59 18.24
C GLU A 320 -19.12 0.15 17.64
N GLN A 321 -19.43 1.35 18.15
CA GLN A 321 -20.52 2.16 17.62
C GLN A 321 -20.23 2.69 16.21
N GLU A 322 -19.01 3.16 15.93
CA GLU A 322 -18.65 3.63 14.59
C GLU A 322 -18.69 2.49 13.55
N MET A 323 -18.22 1.30 13.94
CA MET A 323 -18.32 0.10 13.10
C MET A 323 -19.79 -0.32 12.90
N THR A 324 -20.62 -0.18 13.92
CA THR A 324 -22.07 -0.42 13.84
C THR A 324 -22.74 0.56 12.89
N ASP A 325 -22.43 1.86 13.00
CA ASP A 325 -23.00 2.92 12.16
C ASP A 325 -22.69 2.68 10.67
N VAL A 326 -21.42 2.42 10.31
CA VAL A 326 -21.05 2.16 8.91
C VAL A 326 -21.63 0.85 8.40
N SER A 327 -21.72 -0.17 9.24
CA SER A 327 -22.33 -1.46 8.87
C SER A 327 -23.83 -1.33 8.62
N GLU A 328 -24.54 -0.56 9.44
CA GLU A 328 -25.96 -0.27 9.25
C GLU A 328 -26.21 0.52 7.96
N PHE A 329 -25.36 1.52 7.68
CA PHE A 329 -25.43 2.25 6.42
C PHE A 329 -25.25 1.31 5.22
N VAL A 330 -24.21 0.47 5.20
CA VAL A 330 -23.96 -0.47 4.09
C VAL A 330 -25.14 -1.42 3.92
N PHE A 331 -25.65 -2.00 5.01
CA PHE A 331 -26.77 -2.92 4.98
C PHE A 331 -28.04 -2.24 4.44
N ARG A 332 -28.44 -1.09 5.01
CA ARG A 332 -29.69 -0.41 4.63
C ARG A 332 -29.61 0.13 3.20
N ARG A 333 -28.48 0.76 2.85
CA ARG A 333 -28.31 1.47 1.58
C ARG A 333 -28.11 0.55 0.38
N PHE A 334 -27.33 -0.52 0.53
CA PHE A 334 -26.91 -1.37 -0.59
C PHE A 334 -27.55 -2.76 -0.58
N VAL A 335 -27.75 -3.33 0.62
CA VAL A 335 -28.29 -4.68 0.78
C VAL A 335 -29.83 -4.68 0.77
N GLN A 336 -30.46 -3.95 1.69
CA GLN A 336 -31.91 -3.98 1.89
C GLN A 336 -32.70 -3.25 0.79
N GLN A 337 -32.31 -2.04 0.39
CA GLN A 337 -32.97 -1.29 -0.69
C GLN A 337 -33.00 -2.04 -2.04
N GLY A 338 -32.07 -2.96 -2.26
CA GLY A 338 -32.02 -3.81 -3.45
C GLY A 338 -33.02 -4.96 -3.48
N ARG A 339 -33.50 -5.42 -2.32
CA ARG A 339 -34.47 -6.52 -2.21
C ARG A 339 -35.88 -6.08 -2.61
N GLY A 340 -36.24 -4.81 -2.36
CA GLY A 340 -37.57 -4.27 -2.67
C GLY A 340 -37.89 -4.06 -4.16
N LYS A 341 -36.91 -4.20 -5.06
CA LYS A 341 -37.12 -4.09 -6.52
C LYS A 341 -37.26 -5.42 -7.27
N ALA A 342 -37.15 -6.56 -6.58
CA ALA A 342 -37.19 -7.89 -7.20
C ALA A 342 -38.59 -8.55 -7.13
N GLY A 343 -39.63 -7.81 -6.71
CA GLY A 343 -40.99 -8.32 -6.46
C GLY A 343 -42.10 -7.50 -7.10
N LYS A 344 -41.84 -6.86 -8.25
CA LYS A 344 -42.86 -6.35 -9.17
C LYS A 344 -42.51 -6.74 -10.58
#